data_AF-A0A961JFI6-F1
#
_entry.id   AF-A0A961JFI6-F1
#
_cell.length_a   1.000
_cell.length_b   1.000
_cell.length_c   1.000
_cell.angle_alpha   90.00
_cell.angle_beta   90.00
_cell.angle_gamma   90.00
#
_symmetry.space_group_name_H-M   'P 1'
#
loop_
_entity.id
_entity.type
_entity.pdbx_description
1 polymer ?
#
loop_
_entity_poly.entity_id
_entity_poly.type
_entity_poly.pdbx_seq_one_letter_code
_entity_poly.pdbx_strand_id
1 'polypeptide(L)'
;MALDTHPDIAPYEAPEKDLYEMGEIPPLGYVPKQMYAWAIRRERHGEPDTAMVQEVVDTPTLDSNEVLILVMAAGINYNGVWAALGKPISPFDGHKQPYHIAGSDASGIVWA
;
A
#
# COMPACT_ATOMS: atom_id res chain seq x y z
N MET A 1 26.53 18.52 -10.63
CA MET A 1 25.51 17.46 -10.62
C MET A 1 24.95 17.41 -12.03
N ALA A 2 25.11 16.30 -12.74
CA ALA A 2 24.50 16.13 -14.04
C ALA A 2 22.99 16.06 -13.82
N LEU A 3 22.26 17.08 -14.28
CA LEU A 3 20.83 16.97 -14.49
C LEU A 3 20.67 16.21 -15.79
N ASP A 4 20.21 14.97 -15.72
CA ASP A 4 19.80 14.22 -16.90
C ASP A 4 18.61 14.96 -17.53
N THR A 5 18.83 15.57 -18.70
CA THR A 5 17.88 16.44 -19.40
C THR A 5 16.88 15.67 -20.28
N HIS A 6 16.89 14.34 -20.23
CA HIS A 6 16.01 13.48 -21.01
C HIS A 6 15.52 12.31 -20.16
N PRO A 7 14.38 12.46 -19.45
CA PRO A 7 13.65 11.30 -18.96
C PRO A 7 12.89 10.75 -20.16
N ASP A 8 13.56 9.97 -21.01
CA ASP A 8 12.87 9.14 -22.01
C ASP A 8 12.16 7.99 -21.25
N ILE A 9 11.19 8.33 -20.42
CA ILE A 9 10.20 7.38 -19.92
C ILE A 9 9.36 7.06 -21.15
N ALA A 10 9.55 5.86 -21.71
CA ALA A 10 8.77 5.41 -22.85
C ALA A 10 7.28 5.67 -22.57
N PRO A 11 6.52 6.25 -23.53
CA PRO A 11 5.11 6.49 -23.33
C PRO A 11 4.42 5.14 -23.12
N TYR A 12 4.00 4.90 -21.88
CA TYR A 12 3.23 3.74 -21.48
C TYR A 12 1.76 4.14 -21.51
N GLU A 13 1.07 3.76 -22.58
CA GLU A 13 -0.37 3.92 -22.70
C GLU A 13 -1.06 2.71 -22.07
N ALA A 14 -1.68 2.92 -20.91
CA ALA A 14 -2.61 1.98 -20.30
C ALA A 14 -4.00 2.63 -20.20
N PRO A 15 -5.09 1.83 -20.18
CA PRO A 15 -6.41 2.35 -19.88
C PRO A 15 -6.51 2.77 -18.40
N GLU A 16 -7.26 3.82 -18.12
CA GLU A 16 -7.64 4.21 -16.75
C GLU A 16 -8.65 3.20 -16.18
N LYS A 17 -8.33 2.64 -15.01
CA LYS A 17 -9.15 1.65 -14.31
C LYS A 17 -9.25 1.97 -12.83
N ASP A 18 -10.37 1.64 -12.20
CA ASP A 18 -10.53 1.82 -10.76
C ASP A 18 -9.67 0.84 -9.92
N LEU A 19 -9.19 -0.26 -10.53
CA LEU A 19 -8.32 -1.27 -9.92
C LEU A 19 -7.40 -1.89 -10.98
N TYR A 20 -6.15 -2.15 -10.61
CA TYR A 20 -5.13 -2.80 -11.44
C TYR A 20 -4.65 -4.08 -10.77
N GLU A 21 -4.33 -5.09 -11.58
CA GLU A 21 -3.78 -6.35 -11.07
C GLU A 21 -2.30 -6.19 -10.66
N MET A 22 -1.80 -7.11 -9.82
CA MET A 22 -0.40 -7.08 -9.42
C MET A 22 0.53 -7.19 -10.64
N GLY A 23 1.45 -6.21 -10.77
CA GLY A 23 2.36 -6.09 -11.90
C GLY A 23 1.77 -5.33 -13.10
N GLU A 24 0.48 -4.97 -13.07
CA GLU A 24 -0.11 -4.03 -14.02
C GLU A 24 0.17 -2.60 -13.55
N ILE A 25 0.88 -1.83 -14.37
CA ILE A 25 1.27 -0.46 -14.04
C ILE A 25 0.13 0.47 -14.51
N PRO A 26 -0.37 1.42 -13.70
CA PRO A 26 -1.34 2.40 -14.17
C PRO A 26 -0.71 3.42 -15.13
N PRO A 27 -1.51 4.22 -15.86
CA PRO A 27 -1.00 5.38 -16.59
C PRO A 27 -0.26 6.33 -15.66
N LEU A 28 0.86 6.89 -16.11
CA LEU A 28 1.67 7.81 -15.30
C LEU A 28 0.82 9.01 -14.85
N GLY A 29 0.74 9.22 -13.53
CA GLY A 29 -0.04 10.30 -12.91
C GLY A 29 -1.53 9.98 -12.68
N TYR A 30 -2.02 8.82 -13.12
CA TYR A 30 -3.36 8.35 -12.79
C TYR A 30 -3.34 7.51 -11.50
N VAL A 31 -4.20 7.87 -10.54
CA VAL A 31 -4.35 7.15 -9.27
C VAL A 31 -5.65 6.33 -9.29
N PRO A 32 -5.58 4.98 -9.24
CA PRO A 32 -6.78 4.16 -9.17
C PRO A 32 -7.54 4.39 -7.86
N LYS A 33 -8.87 4.26 -7.90
CA LYS A 33 -9.71 4.42 -6.70
C LYS A 33 -9.50 3.31 -5.67
N GLN A 34 -9.15 2.11 -6.11
CA GLN A 34 -8.96 0.93 -5.27
C GLN A 34 -7.60 0.27 -5.51
N MET A 35 -7.12 -0.43 -4.49
CA MET A 35 -5.88 -1.18 -4.51
C MET A 35 -6.03 -2.51 -3.77
N TYR A 36 -5.18 -3.48 -4.10
CA TYR A 36 -5.03 -4.71 -3.31
C TYR A 36 -4.15 -4.47 -2.09
N ALA A 37 -4.55 -4.99 -0.93
CA ALA A 37 -3.74 -4.94 0.28
C ALA A 37 -3.93 -6.18 1.17
N TRP A 38 -2.92 -6.52 1.96
CA TRP A 38 -3.05 -7.48 3.05
C TRP A 38 -3.57 -6.75 4.30
N ALA A 39 -4.86 -6.90 4.57
CA ALA A 39 -5.56 -6.19 5.63
C ALA A 39 -5.76 -7.06 6.88
N ILE A 40 -5.54 -6.46 8.04
CA ILE A 40 -5.94 -6.98 9.35
C ILE A 40 -7.27 -6.33 9.72
N ARG A 41 -8.15 -7.09 10.37
CA ARG A 41 -9.38 -6.60 11.02
C ARG A 41 -9.40 -7.03 12.48
N ARG A 42 -10.03 -6.23 13.35
CA ARG A 42 -10.00 -6.43 14.81
C ARG A 42 -10.52 -7.82 15.20
N GLU A 43 -11.59 -8.27 14.55
CA GLU A 43 -12.23 -9.57 14.77
C GLU A 43 -11.38 -10.77 14.31
N ARG A 44 -10.32 -10.52 13.52
CA ARG A 44 -9.41 -11.55 13.01
C ARG A 44 -8.06 -11.57 13.71
N HIS A 45 -7.87 -10.84 14.81
CA HIS A 45 -6.61 -10.88 15.54
C HIS A 45 -6.21 -12.33 15.88
N GLY A 46 -4.97 -12.69 15.54
CA GLY A 46 -4.50 -14.07 15.59
C GLY A 46 -3.17 -14.25 14.86
N GLU A 47 -2.86 -15.50 14.52
CA GLU A 47 -1.66 -15.84 13.76
C GLU A 47 -1.67 -15.15 12.37
N PRO A 48 -0.51 -14.69 11.85
CA PRO A 48 -0.47 -13.87 10.64
C PRO A 48 -1.14 -14.49 9.41
N ASP A 49 -1.11 -15.82 9.27
CA ASP A 49 -1.70 -16.58 8.16
C ASP A 49 -3.25 -16.55 8.13
N THR A 50 -3.88 -16.18 9.24
CA THR A 50 -5.34 -16.04 9.36
C THR A 50 -5.78 -14.60 9.61
N ALA A 51 -4.94 -13.81 10.26
CA ALA A 51 -5.22 -12.41 10.58
C ALA A 51 -5.07 -11.47 9.37
N MET A 52 -4.05 -11.70 8.54
CA MET A 52 -3.76 -10.90 7.35
C MET A 52 -4.43 -11.56 6.14
N VAL A 53 -5.41 -10.88 5.54
CA VAL A 53 -6.14 -11.40 4.37
C VAL A 53 -6.05 -10.38 3.24
N GLN A 54 -5.86 -10.85 2.01
CA GLN A 54 -5.88 -9.99 0.83
C GLN A 54 -7.30 -9.45 0.60
N GLU A 55 -7.43 -8.13 0.56
CA GLU A 55 -8.68 -7.42 0.32
C GLU A 55 -8.47 -6.33 -0.73
N VAL A 56 -9.55 -5.92 -1.40
CA VAL A 56 -9.58 -4.70 -2.20
C VAL A 56 -10.06 -3.56 -1.29
N VAL A 57 -9.27 -2.50 -1.21
CA VAL A 57 -9.52 -1.34 -0.35
C VAL A 57 -9.37 -0.05 -1.15
N ASP A 58 -9.90 1.06 -0.62
CA ASP A 58 -9.73 2.37 -1.25
C ASP A 58 -8.27 2.83 -1.19
N THR A 59 -7.80 3.43 -2.28
CA THR A 59 -6.49 4.09 -2.30
C THR A 59 -6.51 5.32 -1.39
N PRO A 60 -5.50 5.54 -0.53
CA PRO A 60 -5.48 6.68 0.37
C PRO A 60 -5.56 8.02 -0.37
N THR A 61 -6.29 8.98 0.20
CA THR A 61 -6.27 10.37 -0.25
C THR A 61 -5.09 11.08 0.40
N LEU A 62 -4.26 11.75 -0.40
CA LEU A 62 -3.09 12.50 0.07
C LEU A 62 -3.46 13.88 0.63
N ASP A 63 -2.78 14.29 1.69
CA ASP A 63 -2.67 15.69 2.10
C ASP A 63 -1.46 16.36 1.40
N SER A 64 -1.38 17.68 1.51
CA SER A 64 -0.37 18.60 0.96
C SER A 64 1.10 18.26 1.21
N ASN A 65 1.42 17.41 2.19
CA ASN A 65 2.80 17.04 2.55
C ASN A 65 3.04 15.52 2.49
N GLU A 66 2.17 14.79 1.80
CA GLU A 66 2.25 13.34 1.65
C GLU A 66 2.57 12.98 0.19
N VAL A 67 3.07 11.76 -0.02
CA VAL A 67 3.27 11.18 -1.35
C VAL A 67 2.68 9.78 -1.40
N LEU A 68 2.16 9.38 -2.56
CA LEU A 68 1.69 8.02 -2.82
C LEU A 68 2.78 7.24 -3.55
N ILE A 69 3.09 6.04 -3.05
CA ILE A 69 4.11 5.17 -3.63
C ILE A 69 3.44 3.97 -4.28
N LEU A 70 3.72 3.72 -5.56
CA LEU A 70 3.47 2.43 -6.18
C LEU A 70 4.52 1.43 -5.66
N VAL A 71 4.11 0.64 -4.65
CA VAL A 71 5.00 -0.29 -3.95
C VAL A 71 5.36 -1.47 -4.85
N MET A 72 6.67 -1.63 -5.09
CA MET A 72 7.22 -2.72 -5.90
C MET A 72 7.64 -3.91 -5.02
N ALA A 73 8.13 -3.63 -3.82
CA ALA A 73 8.44 -4.64 -2.80
C ALA A 73 8.28 -4.06 -1.39
N ALA A 74 8.02 -4.94 -0.42
CA ALA A 74 7.92 -4.61 1.00
C ALA A 74 8.78 -5.55 1.85
N GLY A 75 9.29 -5.04 2.96
CA GLY A 75 10.05 -5.83 3.94
C GLY A 75 9.16 -6.45 5.00
N ILE A 76 9.57 -7.61 5.53
CA ILE A 76 8.89 -8.29 6.64
C ILE A 76 9.58 -7.96 7.95
N ASN A 77 8.80 -7.57 8.96
CA ASN A 77 9.30 -7.18 10.28
C ASN A 77 8.40 -7.71 11.41
N TYR A 78 8.95 -7.85 12.61
CA TYR A 78 8.25 -8.30 13.82
C TYR A 78 7.03 -7.45 14.17
N ASN A 79 7.05 -6.15 13.86
CA ASN A 79 5.90 -5.27 14.14
C ASN A 79 4.62 -5.72 13.39
N GLY A 80 4.74 -6.33 12.21
CA GLY A 80 3.61 -6.89 11.47
C GLY A 80 2.99 -8.08 12.21
N VAL A 81 3.82 -8.91 12.85
CA VAL A 81 3.36 -10.02 13.70
C VAL A 81 2.61 -9.49 14.92
N TRP A 82 3.15 -8.48 15.60
CA TRP A 82 2.48 -7.83 16.74
C TRP A 82 1.14 -7.19 16.35
N ALA A 83 1.08 -6.54 15.18
CA ALA A 83 -0.14 -5.96 14.63
C ALA A 83 -1.20 -7.04 14.34
N ALA A 84 -0.81 -8.16 13.72
CA ALA A 84 -1.69 -9.29 13.44
C ALA A 84 -2.25 -9.91 14.74
N LEU A 85 -1.38 -10.18 15.71
CA LEU A 85 -1.76 -10.73 17.00
C LEU A 85 -2.61 -9.78 17.85
N GLY A 86 -2.52 -8.47 17.61
CA GLY A 86 -3.09 -7.43 18.48
C GLY A 86 -2.41 -7.38 19.85
N LYS A 87 -1.13 -7.74 19.93
CA LYS A 87 -0.34 -7.84 21.16
C LYS A 87 1.03 -7.18 20.98
N PRO A 88 1.54 -6.40 21.96
CA PRO A 88 0.96 -6.15 23.27
C PRO A 88 -0.23 -5.17 23.26
N ILE A 89 -0.49 -4.52 22.14
CA ILE A 89 -1.60 -3.61 21.92
C ILE A 89 -2.17 -3.84 20.52
N SER A 90 -3.47 -3.60 20.35
CA SER A 90 -4.11 -3.62 19.05
C SER A 90 -3.85 -2.30 18.31
N PRO A 91 -3.46 -2.32 17.01
CA PRO A 91 -3.35 -1.08 16.21
C PRO A 91 -4.66 -0.27 16.20
N PHE A 92 -5.80 -0.96 16.30
CA PHE A 92 -7.14 -0.36 16.36
C PHE A 92 -7.40 0.44 17.64
N ASP A 93 -6.56 0.33 18.66
CA ASP A 93 -6.63 1.23 19.83
C ASP A 93 -5.87 2.55 19.58
N GLY A 94 -5.04 2.62 18.53
CA GLY A 94 -4.30 3.80 18.11
C GLY A 94 -4.95 4.58 16.96
N HIS A 95 -5.85 3.96 16.19
CA HIS A 95 -6.58 4.61 15.10
C HIS A 95 -8.03 4.12 15.00
N LYS A 96 -8.89 4.90 14.31
CA LYS A 96 -10.33 4.60 14.17
C LYS A 96 -10.72 3.93 12.84
N GLN A 97 -9.73 3.56 12.02
CA GLN A 97 -9.97 2.88 10.74
C GLN A 97 -10.52 1.46 10.95
N PRO A 98 -11.37 0.96 10.03
CA PRO A 98 -12.02 -0.35 10.14
C PRO A 98 -11.08 -1.53 9.84
N TYR A 99 -9.91 -1.27 9.24
CA TYR A 99 -8.86 -2.25 8.96
C TYR A 99 -7.47 -1.61 9.17
N HIS A 100 -6.43 -2.45 9.21
CA HIS A 100 -5.03 -2.03 9.32
C HIS A 100 -4.18 -2.77 8.27
N ILE A 101 -3.42 -2.03 7.47
CA ILE A 101 -2.44 -2.59 6.53
C ILE A 101 -1.07 -2.43 7.17
N ALA A 102 -0.45 -3.55 7.54
CA ALA A 102 0.88 -3.54 8.13
C ALA A 102 1.98 -3.48 7.05
N GLY A 103 3.18 -3.05 7.45
CA GLY A 103 4.36 -2.95 6.59
C GLY A 103 5.16 -1.68 6.91
N SER A 104 6.43 -1.82 7.25
CA SER A 104 7.27 -0.68 7.67
C SER A 104 8.56 -0.53 6.86
N ASP A 105 8.69 -1.28 5.77
CA ASP A 105 9.77 -1.18 4.79
C ASP A 105 9.14 -1.30 3.40
N ALA A 106 9.53 -0.44 2.46
CA ALA A 106 9.05 -0.46 1.08
C ALA A 106 10.11 0.04 0.10
N SER A 107 10.10 -0.49 -1.11
CA SER A 107 10.72 0.12 -2.29
C SER A 107 9.68 0.27 -3.40
N GLY A 108 9.71 1.41 -4.09
CA GLY A 108 8.68 1.73 -5.07
C GLY A 108 8.93 3.01 -5.84
N ILE A 109 7.95 3.38 -6.66
CA ILE A 109 7.97 4.57 -7.49
C ILE A 109 7.05 5.62 -6.85
N VAL A 110 7.53 6.85 -6.68
CA VAL A 110 6.66 7.97 -6.30
C VAL A 110 5.66 8.20 -7.44
N TRP A 111 4.37 8.09 -7.13
CA TRP A 111 3.31 8.04 -8.13
C TRP A 111 2.46 9.31 -8.15
N ALA A 112 2.17 9.88 -6.98
CA ALA A 112 1.44 11.13 -6.80
C ALA A 112 1.92 11.89 -5.55
#